data_AF-A0A6I6JKF1-F1
#
_entry.id   AF-A0A6I6JKF1-F1
#
_cell.length_a   1.000
_cell.length_b   1.000
_cell.length_c   1.000
_cell.angle_alpha   90.00
_cell.angle_beta   90.00
_cell.angle_gamma   90.00
#
_symmetry.space_group_name_H-M   'P 1'
#
loop_
_entity.id
_entity.type
_entity.pdbx_description
1 polymer ?
#
loop_
_entity_poly.entity_id
_entity_poly.type
_entity_poly.pdbx_seq_one_letter_code
_entity_poly.pdbx_strand_id
1 'polypeptide(L)'
;MPLSDYTETLERLQQALGRAFADQPWMLNMPGRSMACKIDQYYYLAVMPAFVEQLARLGGTFPDKVSEVLIRTGNLITRLPDRDPVLPLTVSWGGSPVTLRAAFVDADFIDRAVKTYGGMGMIPTVSDLKISSADKVRVEEFFEGKTPPQKLAYF
;
A
#
# COMPACT_ATOMS: atom_id res chain seq x y z
N MET A 1 -16.68 -18.57 -15.45
CA MET A 1 -15.24 -18.38 -15.18
C MET A 1 -14.93 -19.20 -13.94
N PRO A 2 -13.87 -20.03 -13.91
CA PRO A 2 -13.49 -20.66 -12.65
C PRO A 2 -13.28 -19.54 -11.63
N LEU A 3 -13.69 -19.72 -10.37
CA LEU A 3 -13.28 -18.82 -9.30
C LEU A 3 -11.75 -18.77 -9.35
N SER A 4 -11.20 -17.77 -10.03
CA SER A 4 -9.77 -17.53 -10.07
C SER A 4 -9.33 -17.41 -8.62
N ASP A 5 -8.33 -18.19 -8.25
CA ASP A 5 -7.84 -18.30 -6.88
C ASP A 5 -7.11 -17.01 -6.48
N TYR A 6 -7.90 -15.95 -6.28
CA TYR A 6 -7.43 -14.66 -5.81
C TYR A 6 -6.76 -14.82 -4.45
N THR A 7 -7.20 -15.80 -3.64
CA THR A 7 -6.61 -16.16 -2.36
C THR A 7 -5.21 -16.75 -2.55
N GLU A 8 -5.03 -17.77 -3.39
CA GLU A 8 -3.70 -18.34 -3.68
C GLU A 8 -2.76 -17.28 -4.27
N THR A 9 -3.26 -16.44 -5.17
CA THR A 9 -2.47 -15.35 -5.75
C THR A 9 -2.06 -14.34 -4.69
N LEU A 10 -2.98 -13.96 -3.80
CA LEU A 10 -2.72 -13.04 -2.70
C LEU A 10 -1.68 -13.61 -1.72
N GLU A 11 -1.81 -14.87 -1.34
CA GLU A 11 -0.86 -15.56 -0.47
C GLU A 11 0.53 -15.61 -1.09
N ARG A 12 0.63 -15.92 -2.39
CA ARG A 12 1.89 -15.90 -3.14
C ARG A 12 2.53 -14.51 -3.14
N LEU A 13 1.72 -13.45 -3.33
CA LEU A 13 2.21 -12.07 -3.27
C LEU A 13 2.70 -11.71 -1.86
N GLN A 14 2.00 -12.13 -0.80
CA GLN A 14 2.46 -11.91 0.58
C GLN A 14 3.77 -12.66 0.88
N GLN A 15 3.90 -13.91 0.43
CA GLN A 15 5.14 -14.68 0.56
C GLN A 15 6.30 -13.99 -0.15
N ALA A 16 6.09 -13.56 -1.39
CA ALA A 16 7.11 -12.88 -2.18
C ALA A 16 7.52 -11.54 -1.56
N LEU A 17 6.55 -10.74 -1.12
CA LEU A 17 6.81 -9.47 -0.43
C LEU A 17 7.61 -9.67 0.85
N GLY A 18 7.20 -10.61 1.70
CA GLY A 18 7.90 -10.86 2.96
C GLY A 18 9.33 -11.36 2.74
N ARG A 19 9.54 -12.32 1.82
CA ARG A 19 10.90 -12.78 1.48
C ARG A 19 11.79 -11.65 0.95
N ALA A 20 11.26 -10.83 0.04
CA ALA A 20 11.98 -9.68 -0.50
C ALA A 20 12.32 -8.66 0.59
N PHE A 21 11.41 -8.45 1.55
CA PHE A 21 11.64 -7.55 2.68
C PHE A 21 12.75 -8.08 3.62
N ALA A 22 12.85 -9.40 3.82
CA ALA A 22 13.94 -10.00 4.59
C ALA A 22 15.31 -9.65 3.99
N ASP A 23 15.41 -9.65 2.66
CA ASP A 23 16.64 -9.34 1.93
C ASP A 23 16.88 -7.82 1.79
N GLN A 24 15.80 -7.05 1.62
CA GLN A 24 15.85 -5.61 1.32
C GLN A 24 14.85 -4.80 2.16
N PRO A 25 15.09 -4.61 3.48
CA PRO A 25 14.13 -3.94 4.37
C PRO A 25 13.75 -2.52 3.93
N TRP A 26 14.69 -1.82 3.27
CA TRP A 26 14.50 -0.46 2.75
C TRP A 26 13.44 -0.36 1.63
N MET A 27 12.92 -1.48 1.13
CA MET A 27 11.85 -1.50 0.14
C MET A 27 10.51 -1.00 0.71
N LEU A 28 10.32 -1.07 2.04
CA LEU A 28 9.16 -0.56 2.76
C LEU A 28 9.59 0.51 3.78
N ASN A 29 8.70 1.47 4.01
CA ASN A 29 8.74 2.40 5.15
C ASN A 29 9.92 3.38 5.22
N MET A 30 10.63 3.59 4.11
CA MET A 30 11.67 4.61 3.92
C MET A 30 11.19 5.64 2.88
N PRO A 31 10.64 6.79 3.32
CA PRO A 31 10.14 7.82 2.42
C PRO A 31 11.19 8.28 1.39
N GLY A 32 10.76 8.48 0.14
CA GLY A 32 11.65 8.85 -0.98
C GLY A 32 12.43 7.68 -1.61
N ARG A 33 12.40 6.47 -1.03
CA ARG A 33 13.07 5.29 -1.58
C ARG A 33 12.16 4.06 -1.69
N SER A 34 11.27 3.86 -0.71
CA SER A 34 10.39 2.71 -0.64
C SER A 34 9.21 2.79 -1.59
N MET A 35 8.65 1.63 -1.93
CA MET A 35 7.44 1.53 -2.75
C MET A 35 6.15 1.77 -1.96
N ALA A 36 6.19 1.59 -0.63
CA ALA A 36 5.08 1.89 0.26
C ALA A 36 5.58 2.31 1.65
N CYS A 37 4.90 3.27 2.27
CA CYS A 37 5.23 3.76 3.61
C CYS A 37 4.00 3.67 4.51
N LYS A 38 4.17 3.21 5.75
CA LYS A 38 3.09 3.12 6.72
C LYS A 38 2.72 4.52 7.20
N ILE A 39 1.45 4.88 7.11
CA ILE A 39 0.98 6.23 7.47
C ILE A 39 0.18 6.23 8.77
N ASP A 40 -0.46 5.10 9.12
CA ASP A 40 -1.09 4.86 10.41
C ASP A 40 -1.20 3.35 10.69
N GLN A 41 -2.05 2.96 11.66
CA GLN A 41 -2.25 1.56 12.02
C GLN A 41 -3.08 0.76 11.00
N TYR A 42 -3.79 1.42 10.09
CA TYR A 42 -4.70 0.78 9.14
C TYR A 42 -4.16 0.76 7.73
N TYR A 43 -3.30 1.72 7.36
CA TYR A 43 -2.92 1.93 5.98
C TYR A 43 -1.43 2.17 5.76
N TYR A 44 -0.98 1.66 4.61
CA TYR A 44 0.22 2.13 3.92
C TYR A 44 -0.19 2.99 2.74
N LEU A 45 0.66 3.97 2.43
CA LEU A 45 0.59 4.71 1.19
C LEU A 45 1.58 4.12 0.19
N ALA A 46 1.07 3.53 -0.88
CA ALA A 46 1.84 2.92 -1.96
C ALA A 46 2.01 3.89 -3.14
N VAL A 47 3.23 3.96 -3.68
CA VAL A 47 3.54 4.78 -4.85
C VAL A 47 3.15 4.03 -6.12
N MET A 48 2.27 4.60 -6.93
CA MET A 48 1.73 3.96 -8.13
C MET A 48 2.37 4.53 -9.41
N PRO A 49 2.70 3.68 -10.40
CA PRO A 49 2.46 2.23 -10.49
C PRO A 49 3.55 1.35 -9.84
N ALA A 50 4.63 1.97 -9.33
CA ALA A 50 5.84 1.27 -8.87
C ALA A 50 5.58 0.13 -7.87
N PHE A 51 4.65 0.31 -6.94
CA PHE A 51 4.26 -0.72 -5.97
C PHE A 51 3.75 -2.00 -6.63
N VAL A 52 2.79 -1.86 -7.57
CA VAL A 52 2.19 -3.00 -8.27
C VAL A 52 3.21 -3.66 -9.19
N GLU A 53 4.02 -2.87 -9.90
CA GLU A 53 5.09 -3.40 -10.76
C GLU A 53 6.13 -4.20 -9.99
N GLN A 54 6.51 -3.75 -8.79
CA GLN A 54 7.46 -4.47 -7.96
C GLN A 54 6.85 -5.72 -7.34
N LEU A 55 5.62 -5.65 -6.82
CA LEU A 55 4.92 -6.85 -6.35
C LEU A 55 4.75 -7.90 -7.46
N ALA A 56 4.45 -7.45 -8.69
CA ALA A 56 4.34 -8.32 -9.85
C ALA A 56 5.66 -9.02 -10.18
N ARG A 57 6.77 -8.27 -10.18
CA ARG A 57 8.12 -8.80 -10.38
C ARG A 57 8.50 -9.84 -9.33
N LEU A 58 8.23 -9.53 -8.05
CA LEU A 58 8.52 -10.42 -6.92
C LEU A 58 7.66 -11.69 -6.95
N GLY A 59 6.36 -11.54 -7.24
CA GLY A 59 5.40 -12.63 -7.26
C GLY A 59 5.38 -13.45 -8.55
N GLY A 60 6.15 -13.06 -9.57
CA GLY A 60 6.18 -13.74 -10.87
C GLY A 60 4.84 -13.68 -11.60
N THR A 61 4.16 -12.53 -11.57
CA THR A 61 2.85 -12.33 -12.19
C THR A 61 2.79 -10.98 -12.93
N PHE A 62 1.70 -10.70 -13.65
CA PHE A 62 1.53 -9.44 -14.37
C PHE A 62 1.02 -8.32 -13.46
N PRO A 63 1.47 -7.06 -13.64
CA PRO A 63 0.99 -5.91 -12.86
C PRO A 63 -0.53 -5.76 -12.84
N ASP A 64 -1.19 -5.92 -13.99
CA ASP A 64 -2.65 -5.84 -14.09
C ASP A 64 -3.34 -6.89 -13.21
N LYS A 65 -2.76 -8.10 -13.13
CA LYS A 65 -3.29 -9.17 -12.28
C LYS A 65 -3.12 -8.85 -10.80
N VAL A 66 -1.98 -8.28 -10.40
CA VAL A 66 -1.76 -7.83 -9.01
C VAL A 66 -2.77 -6.76 -8.62
N SER A 67 -2.93 -5.74 -9.47
CA SER A 67 -3.90 -4.67 -9.23
C SER A 67 -5.31 -5.25 -9.08
N GLU A 68 -5.72 -6.12 -10.01
CA GLU A 68 -7.02 -6.80 -9.96
C GLU A 68 -7.22 -7.60 -8.66
N VAL A 69 -6.22 -8.42 -8.27
CA VAL A 69 -6.28 -9.24 -7.05
C VAL A 69 -6.43 -8.35 -5.82
N LEU A 70 -5.59 -7.31 -5.69
CA LEU A 70 -5.61 -6.43 -4.51
C LEU A 70 -6.92 -5.63 -4.43
N ILE A 71 -7.49 -5.19 -5.55
CA ILE A 71 -8.80 -4.52 -5.59
C ILE A 71 -9.93 -5.50 -5.21
N ARG A 72 -9.94 -6.71 -5.79
CA ARG A 72 -11.00 -7.70 -5.56
C ARG A 72 -10.99 -8.28 -4.14
N THR A 73 -9.82 -8.35 -3.52
CA THR A 73 -9.63 -8.82 -2.13
C THR A 73 -9.72 -7.71 -1.09
N GLY A 74 -9.87 -6.44 -1.51
CA GLY A 74 -10.00 -5.31 -0.59
C GLY A 74 -8.69 -4.78 0.00
N ASN A 75 -7.53 -5.30 -0.45
CA ASN A 75 -6.21 -4.87 0.01
C ASN A 75 -5.77 -3.54 -0.63
N LEU A 76 -6.39 -3.12 -1.74
CA LEU A 76 -6.34 -1.75 -2.23
C LEU A 76 -7.66 -1.05 -1.97
N ILE A 77 -7.60 0.12 -1.34
CA ILE A 77 -8.77 0.96 -1.14
C ILE A 77 -9.16 1.59 -2.47
N THR A 78 -10.44 1.48 -2.80
CA THR A 78 -11.07 1.98 -4.02
C THR A 78 -12.39 2.67 -3.71
N ARG A 79 -12.85 3.56 -4.59
CA ARG A 79 -14.18 4.17 -4.51
C ARG A 79 -15.08 3.64 -5.63
N LEU A 80 -16.36 3.39 -5.33
CA LEU A 80 -17.36 3.07 -6.36
C LEU A 80 -17.78 4.33 -7.13
N PRO A 81 -18.17 4.22 -8.41
CA PRO A 81 -18.32 2.98 -9.19
C PRO A 81 -17.04 2.51 -9.89
N ASP A 82 -16.08 3.41 -10.14
CA ASP A 82 -14.94 3.17 -11.05
C ASP A 82 -13.91 2.17 -10.49
N ARG A 83 -13.87 2.01 -9.16
CA ARG A 83 -12.90 1.18 -8.43
C ARG A 83 -11.44 1.50 -8.75
N ASP A 84 -11.14 2.75 -9.14
CA ASP A 84 -9.77 3.21 -9.28
C ASP A 84 -9.14 3.35 -7.88
N PRO A 85 -8.03 2.64 -7.58
CA PRO A 85 -7.33 2.79 -6.30
C PRO A 85 -6.41 4.02 -6.26
N VAL A 86 -6.15 4.66 -7.41
CA VAL A 86 -5.12 5.69 -7.52
C VAL A 86 -5.69 7.08 -7.21
N LEU A 87 -5.09 7.74 -6.23
CA LEU A 87 -5.41 9.10 -5.82
C LEU A 87 -4.14 9.96 -5.87
N PRO A 88 -4.12 11.09 -6.61
CA PRO A 88 -3.00 12.02 -6.55
C PRO A 88 -2.99 12.74 -5.20
N LEU A 89 -1.92 12.59 -4.43
CA LEU A 89 -1.78 13.14 -3.08
C LEU A 89 -0.47 13.91 -2.94
N THR A 90 -0.55 15.03 -2.23
CA THR A 90 0.59 15.80 -1.77
C THR A 90 1.04 15.25 -0.44
N VAL A 91 2.30 14.82 -0.37
CA VAL A 91 2.91 14.25 0.82
C VAL A 91 4.18 15.00 1.16
N SER A 92 4.62 14.91 2.41
CA SER A 92 5.89 15.46 2.87
C SER A 92 6.61 14.45 3.74
N TRP A 93 7.92 14.41 3.59
CA TRP A 93 8.86 13.76 4.48
C TRP A 93 10.10 14.65 4.51
N GLY A 94 10.46 15.19 5.68
CA GLY A 94 11.57 16.15 5.76
C GLY A 94 11.27 17.57 5.24
N GLY A 95 9.98 17.95 5.14
CA GLY A 95 9.55 19.35 5.02
C GLY A 95 9.24 19.85 3.60
N SER A 96 9.64 19.14 2.56
CA SER A 96 9.32 19.51 1.16
C SER A 96 8.09 18.74 0.66
N PRO A 97 7.01 19.43 0.29
CA PRO A 97 5.84 18.77 -0.26
C PRO A 97 6.09 18.27 -1.68
N VAL A 98 5.65 17.05 -1.97
CA VAL A 98 5.71 16.41 -3.29
C VAL A 98 4.35 15.80 -3.60
N THR A 99 3.81 16.07 -4.77
CA THR A 99 2.59 15.41 -5.25
C THR A 99 2.95 14.13 -6.00
N LEU A 100 2.36 13.01 -5.61
CA LEU A 100 2.57 11.71 -6.23
C LEU A 100 1.23 11.00 -6.47
N ARG A 101 1.23 10.00 -7.36
CA ARG A 101 0.11 9.08 -7.52
C ARG A 101 0.23 8.00 -6.46
N ALA A 102 -0.71 7.97 -5.53
CA ALA A 102 -0.73 7.02 -4.43
C ALA A 102 -1.90 6.06 -4.54
N ALA A 103 -1.80 4.93 -3.85
CA ALA A 103 -2.96 4.15 -3.43
C ALA A 103 -2.83 3.80 -1.95
N PHE A 104 -3.97 3.64 -1.28
CA PHE A 104 -3.99 3.15 0.10
C PHE A 104 -4.05 1.63 0.09
N VAL A 105 -3.09 1.02 0.78
CA VAL A 105 -2.99 -0.43 0.95
C VAL A 105 -3.36 -0.76 2.38
N ASP A 106 -4.18 -1.79 2.56
CA ASP A 106 -4.51 -2.31 3.89
C ASP A 106 -3.24 -2.76 4.64
N ALA A 107 -3.07 -2.29 5.87
CA ALA A 107 -1.86 -2.58 6.64
C ALA A 107 -1.73 -4.06 6.99
N ASP A 108 -2.82 -4.80 7.20
CA ASP A 108 -2.76 -6.23 7.50
C ASP A 108 -2.14 -7.01 6.34
N PHE A 109 -2.32 -6.58 5.09
CA PHE A 109 -1.70 -7.22 3.94
C PHE A 109 -0.17 -7.23 4.05
N ILE A 110 0.42 -6.06 4.31
CA ILE A 110 1.88 -5.87 4.35
C ILE A 110 2.44 -6.39 5.68
N ASP A 111 1.78 -6.06 6.80
CA ASP A 111 2.24 -6.43 8.12
C ASP A 111 2.26 -7.95 8.31
N ARG A 112 1.25 -8.68 7.81
CA ARG A 112 1.25 -10.16 7.84
C ARG A 112 2.32 -10.74 6.93
N ALA A 113 2.54 -10.18 5.75
CA ALA A 113 3.60 -10.62 4.84
C ALA A 113 4.99 -10.52 5.51
N VAL A 114 5.29 -9.36 6.08
CA VAL A 114 6.55 -9.10 6.79
C VAL A 114 6.68 -9.96 8.05
N LYS A 115 5.63 -10.04 8.87
CA LYS A 115 5.66 -10.82 10.12
C LYS A 115 5.86 -12.32 9.88
N THR A 116 5.22 -12.85 8.84
CA THR A 116 5.20 -14.30 8.58
C THR A 116 6.40 -14.74 7.75
N TYR A 117 6.79 -13.97 6.74
CA TYR A 117 7.79 -14.38 5.75
C TYR A 117 9.04 -13.48 5.72
N GLY A 118 9.05 -12.36 6.48
CA GLY A 118 10.13 -11.38 6.50
C GLY A 118 11.28 -11.65 7.47
N GLY A 119 11.26 -12.77 8.20
CA GLY A 119 12.38 -13.27 9.01
C GLY A 119 12.78 -12.44 10.25
N MET A 120 12.40 -11.15 10.32
CA MET A 120 12.79 -10.25 11.40
C MET A 120 11.76 -10.15 12.54
N GLY A 121 10.55 -10.69 12.36
CA GLY A 121 9.47 -10.66 13.36
C GLY A 121 8.95 -9.27 13.74
N MET A 122 9.51 -8.20 13.16
CA MET A 122 9.13 -6.81 13.45
C MET A 122 8.32 -6.24 12.28
N ILE A 123 7.15 -5.70 12.63
CA ILE A 123 6.28 -4.97 11.71
C ILE A 123 6.83 -3.54 11.56
N PRO A 124 6.81 -2.95 10.35
CA PRO A 124 7.21 -1.56 10.18
C PRO A 124 6.40 -0.61 11.08
N THR A 125 7.09 0.33 11.72
CA THR A 125 6.47 1.41 12.49
C THR A 125 5.79 2.42 11.56
N VAL A 126 4.98 3.33 12.07
CA VAL A 126 4.50 4.47 11.26
C VAL A 126 5.69 5.29 10.79
N SER A 127 5.73 5.62 9.51
CA SER A 127 6.79 6.44 8.91
C SER A 127 6.58 7.94 9.17
N ASP A 128 7.61 8.72 8.86
CA ASP A 128 7.54 10.19 8.86
C ASP A 128 6.79 10.76 7.65
N LEU A 129 6.34 9.91 6.71
CA LEU A 129 5.54 10.36 5.57
C LEU A 129 4.17 10.84 6.06
N LYS A 130 3.84 12.10 5.74
CA LYS A 130 2.54 12.68 6.05
C LYS A 130 1.85 13.19 4.80
N ILE A 131 0.53 13.09 4.77
CA ILE A 131 -0.34 13.63 3.72
C ILE A 131 -0.66 15.10 4.03
N SER A 132 -0.70 15.95 3.03
CA SER A 132 -1.09 17.35 3.21
C SER A 132 -2.51 17.45 3.75
N SER A 133 -2.73 18.25 4.79
CA SER A 133 -4.08 18.53 5.29
C SER A 133 -5.02 19.12 4.23
N ALA A 134 -4.48 19.75 3.18
CA ALA A 134 -5.27 20.23 2.05
C ALA A 134 -5.97 19.10 1.28
N ASP A 135 -5.42 17.88 1.33
CA ASP A 135 -5.97 16.72 0.63
C ASP A 135 -6.96 15.93 1.48
N LYS A 136 -7.14 16.32 2.75
CA LYS A 136 -7.96 15.57 3.72
C LYS A 136 -9.39 15.34 3.26
N VAL A 137 -10.08 16.37 2.77
CA VAL A 137 -11.47 16.24 2.29
C VAL A 137 -11.56 15.21 1.18
N ARG A 138 -10.62 15.26 0.23
CA ARG A 138 -10.56 14.32 -0.89
C ARG A 138 -10.23 12.90 -0.45
N VAL A 139 -9.38 12.73 0.57
CA VAL A 139 -9.13 11.41 1.18
C VAL A 139 -10.39 10.90 1.88
N GLU A 140 -11.08 11.72 2.67
CA GLU A 140 -12.32 11.32 3.35
C GLU A 140 -13.41 10.91 2.34
N GLU A 141 -13.57 11.65 1.24
CA GLU A 141 -14.47 11.28 0.14
C GLU A 141 -14.05 9.98 -0.56
N PHE A 142 -12.75 9.74 -0.72
CA PHE A 142 -12.24 8.49 -1.29
C PHE A 142 -12.52 7.28 -0.39
N PHE A 143 -12.55 7.51 0.92
CA PHE A 143 -12.85 6.51 1.96
C PHE A 143 -14.34 6.45 2.32
N GLU A 144 -15.24 6.98 1.49
CA GLU A 144 -16.69 6.89 1.73
C GLU A 144 -17.14 5.45 2.01
N GLY A 145 -17.74 5.22 3.18
CA GLY A 145 -18.15 3.89 3.66
C GLY A 145 -17.02 3.01 4.24
N LYS A 146 -15.83 3.57 4.46
CA LYS A 146 -14.64 2.92 5.03
C LYS A 146 -14.02 3.78 6.13
N THR A 147 -13.06 3.22 6.87
CA THR A 147 -12.33 3.96 7.90
C THR A 147 -11.26 4.83 7.25
N PRO A 148 -11.31 6.18 7.34
CA PRO A 148 -10.27 7.02 6.76
C PRO A 148 -8.99 6.99 7.61
N PRO A 149 -7.84 7.40 7.03
CA PRO A 149 -6.59 7.55 7.79
C PRO A 149 -6.75 8.52 8.97
N GLN A 150 -6.07 8.22 10.07
CA GLN A 150 -6.17 9.02 11.29
C GLN A 150 -5.53 10.41 11.15
N LYS A 151 -5.87 11.33 12.06
CA LYS A 151 -5.34 12.70 12.10
C LYS A 151 -3.80 12.76 12.06
N LEU A 152 -3.12 11.78 12.66
CA LEU A 152 -1.66 11.69 12.69
C LEU A 152 -1.02 11.35 11.33
N ALA A 153 -1.81 10.93 10.34
CA ALA A 153 -1.33 10.72 8.98
C ALA A 153 -1.17 12.04 8.20
N TYR A 154 -1.61 13.18 8.76
CA TYR A 154 -1.60 14.48 8.09
C TYR A 154 -0.59 15.46 8.71
N PHE A 155 -0.10 16.40 7.90
CA PHE A 155 0.71 17.56 8.32
C PHE A 155 0.07 18.89 7.95
#